data_AF-A0A248LIR3-F1
#
_entry.id   AF-A0A248LIR3-F1
#
_cell.length_a   1.000
_cell.length_b   1.000
_cell.length_c   1.000
_cell.angle_alpha   90.00
_cell.angle_beta   90.00
_cell.angle_gamma   90.00
#
_symmetry.space_group_name_H-M   'P 1'
#
loop_
_entity.id
_entity.type
_entity.pdbx_description
1 polymer ?
#
loop_
_entity_poly.entity_id
_entity_poly.type
_entity_poly.pdbx_seq_one_letter_code
_entity_poly.pdbx_strand_id
1 'polypeptide(L)'
;MSRRVDFEQPAPVGQPSALISRVNEPGMRDLKAMGAVINFEAFPDPEKNTASQLEQGRVYWTIRFTDVPPAENPIFQVEVTNQWITEVLDFGS
;
A
#
# COMPACT_ATOMS: atom_id res chain seq x y z
N MET A 1 -25.21 -11.43 -7.50
CA MET A 1 -24.35 -12.04 -8.54
C MET A 1 -22.97 -11.43 -8.43
N SER A 2 -22.01 -12.14 -7.83
CA SER A 2 -20.62 -11.68 -7.75
C SER A 2 -19.87 -12.26 -8.95
N ARG A 3 -19.50 -11.39 -9.90
CA ARG A 3 -18.70 -11.79 -11.05
C ARG A 3 -17.27 -11.96 -10.54
N ARG A 4 -16.85 -13.22 -10.33
CA ARG A 4 -15.43 -13.54 -10.18
C ARG A 4 -14.73 -13.00 -11.43
N VAL A 5 -13.79 -12.08 -11.23
CA VAL A 5 -12.92 -11.60 -12.30
C VAL A 5 -11.87 -12.67 -12.48
N ASP A 6 -12.02 -13.49 -13.52
CA ASP A 6 -11.04 -14.51 -13.85
C ASP A 6 -9.70 -13.84 -14.21
N PHE A 7 -8.67 -14.10 -13.40
CA PHE A 7 -7.34 -13.49 -13.50
C PHE A 7 -6.53 -13.99 -14.72
N GLU A 8 -6.97 -15.07 -15.38
CA GLU A 8 -6.27 -15.69 -16.51
C GLU A 8 -6.52 -15.02 -17.87
N GLN A 9 -7.52 -14.13 -18.00
CA GLN A 9 -7.78 -13.46 -19.28
C GLN A 9 -6.96 -12.16 -19.39
N PRO A 10 -6.15 -11.95 -20.44
CA PRO A 10 -5.47 -10.69 -20.66
C PRO A 10 -6.52 -9.58 -20.81
N ALA A 11 -6.33 -8.46 -20.09
CA ALA A 11 -7.29 -7.37 -20.14
C ALA A 11 -7.31 -6.78 -21.57
N PRO A 12 -8.49 -6.48 -22.13
CA PRO A 12 -8.56 -5.88 -23.46
C PRO A 12 -7.88 -4.52 -23.46
N VAL A 13 -6.98 -4.31 -24.41
CA VAL A 13 -6.17 -3.09 -24.62
C VAL A 13 -7.03 -1.81 -24.67
N GLY A 14 -8.30 -1.93 -25.05
CA GLY A 14 -9.26 -0.82 -25.16
C GLY A 14 -10.00 -0.41 -23.88
N GLN A 15 -9.73 -1.01 -22.71
CA GLN A 15 -10.34 -0.59 -21.43
C GLN A 15 -9.30 -0.29 -20.35
N PRO A 16 -8.71 0.93 -20.34
CA PRO A 16 -7.74 1.34 -19.33
C PRO A 16 -8.26 1.25 -17.89
N SER A 17 -9.58 1.45 -17.69
CA SER A 17 -10.23 1.36 -16.37
C SER A 17 -10.27 -0.06 -15.79
N ALA A 18 -10.34 -1.09 -16.65
CA ALA A 18 -10.29 -2.50 -16.23
C ALA A 18 -8.87 -2.95 -15.84
N LEU A 19 -7.84 -2.20 -16.25
CA LEU A 19 -6.46 -2.40 -15.82
C LEU A 19 -6.12 -1.58 -14.56
N ILE A 20 -6.73 -0.40 -14.37
CA ILE A 20 -6.63 0.39 -13.12
C ILE A 20 -7.11 -0.43 -11.91
N SER A 21 -8.16 -1.24 -12.06
CA SER A 21 -8.60 -2.14 -10.99
C SER A 21 -7.59 -3.27 -10.73
N ARG A 22 -6.80 -3.70 -11.73
CA ARG A 22 -5.78 -4.76 -11.56
C ARG A 22 -4.52 -4.30 -10.82
N VAL A 23 -4.07 -3.06 -11.01
CA VAL A 23 -2.95 -2.50 -10.21
C VAL A 23 -3.37 -2.21 -8.77
N ASN A 24 -4.66 -1.97 -8.55
CA ASN A 24 -5.18 -1.59 -7.23
C ASN A 24 -5.40 -2.75 -6.25
N GLU A 25 -5.59 -4.00 -6.66
CA GLU A 25 -6.38 -4.94 -5.82
C GLU A 25 -5.69 -6.18 -5.24
N PRO A 26 -4.37 -6.36 -5.33
CA PRO A 26 -3.71 -7.11 -4.23
C PRO A 26 -2.32 -6.62 -3.82
N GLY A 27 -1.58 -5.85 -4.64
CA GLY A 27 -0.18 -5.54 -4.31
C GLY A 27 -0.06 -4.36 -3.34
N MET A 28 -0.31 -3.17 -3.85
CA MET A 28 -0.01 -1.92 -3.12
C MET A 28 -0.98 -1.63 -1.98
N ARG A 29 -2.25 -2.09 -2.09
CA ARG A 29 -3.21 -1.98 -0.98
C ARG A 29 -2.80 -2.85 0.20
N ASP A 30 -2.32 -4.07 -0.05
CA ASP A 30 -1.86 -4.97 1.00
C ASP A 30 -0.57 -4.46 1.64
N LEU A 31 0.38 -3.94 0.84
CA LEU A 31 1.59 -3.29 1.37
C LEU A 31 1.25 -2.08 2.25
N LYS A 32 0.22 -1.30 1.89
CA LYS A 32 -0.26 -0.19 2.73
C LYS A 32 -0.90 -0.71 4.02
N ALA A 33 -1.69 -1.79 3.94
CA ALA A 33 -2.33 -2.40 5.11
C ALA A 33 -1.30 -3.01 6.09
N MET A 34 -0.18 -3.53 5.57
CA MET A 34 0.95 -4.01 6.37
C MET A 34 1.82 -2.89 6.96
N GLY A 35 1.57 -1.63 6.59
CA GLY A 35 2.40 -0.51 7.00
C GLY A 35 3.78 -0.49 6.34
N ALA A 36 3.96 -1.15 5.19
CA ALA A 36 5.20 -1.11 4.41
C ALA A 36 5.29 0.13 3.51
N VAL A 37 4.17 0.78 3.20
CA VAL A 37 4.13 2.05 2.46
C VAL A 37 3.13 3.00 3.12
N ILE A 38 3.46 4.30 3.16
CA ILE A 38 2.56 5.33 3.71
C ILE A 38 1.36 5.53 2.78
N ASN A 39 1.66 5.76 1.50
CA ASN A 39 0.64 5.92 0.47
C ASN A 39 1.21 5.62 -0.92
N PHE A 40 0.32 5.43 -1.88
CA PHE A 40 0.70 5.22 -3.27
C PHE A 40 -0.36 5.75 -4.23
N GLU A 41 0.07 6.01 -5.46
CA GLU A 41 -0.77 6.32 -6.62
C GLU A 41 -0.27 5.52 -7.81
N ALA A 42 -1.20 4.91 -8.55
CA ALA A 42 -0.89 4.20 -9.79
C ALA A 42 -1.79 4.69 -10.91
N PHE A 43 -1.18 5.08 -12.03
CA PHE A 43 -1.88 5.62 -13.19
C PHE A 43 -1.17 5.24 -14.50
N PRO A 44 -1.90 5.11 -15.61
CA PRO A 44 -1.28 4.89 -16.92
C PRO A 44 -0.50 6.13 -17.35
N ASP A 45 0.72 5.95 -17.85
CA ASP A 45 1.57 7.05 -18.30
C ASP A 45 1.14 7.50 -19.72
N PRO A 46 0.48 8.67 -19.88
CA PRO A 46 -0.12 9.06 -21.16
C PRO A 46 0.94 9.39 -22.21
N GLU A 47 2.15 9.79 -21.80
CA GLU A 47 3.24 10.13 -22.71
C GLU A 47 3.90 8.87 -23.30
N LYS A 48 3.95 7.79 -22.51
CA LYS A 48 4.54 6.51 -22.95
C LYS A 48 3.54 5.57 -23.62
N ASN A 49 2.24 5.75 -23.36
CA ASN A 49 1.17 4.95 -23.96
C ASN A 49 0.75 5.48 -25.33
N THR A 50 1.67 5.49 -26.29
CA THR A 50 1.35 5.85 -27.68
C THR A 50 0.50 4.77 -28.34
N ALA A 51 -0.21 5.12 -29.43
CA ALA A 51 -1.08 4.18 -30.14
C ALA A 51 -0.34 2.91 -30.61
N SER A 52 0.88 3.04 -31.14
CA SER A 52 1.69 1.91 -31.59
C SER A 52 2.14 0.98 -30.45
N GLN A 53 2.33 1.52 -29.24
CA GLN A 53 2.63 0.72 -28.05
C GLN A 53 1.41 -0.11 -27.62
N LEU A 54 0.24 0.54 -27.61
CA LEU A 54 -1.03 -0.09 -27.25
C LEU A 54 -1.42 -1.18 -28.27
N GLU A 55 -1.28 -0.93 -29.57
CA GLU A 55 -1.53 -1.92 -30.63
C GLU A 55 -0.66 -3.17 -30.50
N GLN A 56 0.54 -3.01 -29.95
CA GLN A 56 1.46 -4.11 -29.66
C GLN A 56 1.21 -4.76 -28.28
N GLY A 57 0.11 -4.39 -27.62
CA GLY A 57 -0.31 -4.93 -26.32
C GLY A 57 0.54 -4.44 -25.15
N ARG A 58 1.32 -3.37 -25.30
CA ARG A 58 2.17 -2.81 -24.23
C ARG A 58 1.50 -1.61 -23.60
N VAL A 59 1.44 -1.61 -22.27
CA VAL A 59 0.90 -0.51 -21.47
C VAL A 59 1.90 -0.15 -20.39
N TYR A 60 2.31 1.11 -20.35
CA TYR A 60 3.17 1.68 -19.32
C TYR A 60 2.33 2.21 -18.16
N TRP A 61 2.69 1.78 -16.95
CA TRP A 61 2.13 2.24 -15.69
C TRP A 61 3.19 2.98 -14.90
N THR A 62 2.81 4.11 -14.34
CA THR A 62 3.63 4.81 -13.36
C THR A 62 3.03 4.56 -11.99
N ILE A 63 3.85 4.01 -11.09
CA ILE A 63 3.50 3.82 -9.68
C ILE A 63 4.40 4.74 -8.86
N ARG A 64 3.78 5.63 -8.11
CA ARG A 64 4.47 6.51 -7.15
C ARG A 64 4.06 6.07 -5.75
N PHE A 65 5.03 5.92 -4.85
CA PHE A 65 4.75 5.59 -3.45
C PHE A 65 5.69 6.32 -2.51
N THR A 66 5.29 6.41 -1.26
CA THR A 66 6.11 6.93 -0.17
C THR A 66 6.42 5.77 0.78
N ASP A 67 7.72 5.50 0.95
CA ASP A 67 8.22 4.48 1.86
C ASP A 67 8.05 4.90 3.32
N VAL A 68 8.07 3.94 4.25
CA VAL A 68 8.05 4.22 5.68
C VAL A 68 9.48 4.50 6.16
N PRO A 69 9.77 5.71 6.68
CA PRO A 69 11.10 6.00 7.18
C PRO A 69 11.41 5.09 8.38
N PRO A 70 12.57 4.42 8.38
CA PRO A 70 12.95 3.53 9.48
C PRO A 70 13.19 4.35 10.76
N ALA A 71 12.74 3.83 11.90
CA ALA A 71 13.03 4.42 13.20
C ALA A 71 14.46 4.06 13.67
N GLU A 72 15.48 4.46 12.89
CA GLU A 72 16.88 4.10 13.12
C GLU A 72 17.46 4.68 14.42
N ASN A 73 16.93 5.82 14.86
CA ASN A 73 17.37 6.52 16.08
C ASN A 73 16.18 6.71 17.04
N PRO A 74 15.73 5.67 17.75
CA PRO A 74 14.68 5.82 18.74
C PRO A 74 15.16 6.70 19.89
N ILE A 75 14.37 7.73 20.22
CA ILE A 75 14.61 8.59 21.38
C ILE A 75 13.76 8.06 22.53
N PHE A 76 14.42 7.60 23.60
CA PHE A 76 13.75 7.14 24.81
C PHE A 76 13.71 8.28 25.83
N GLN A 77 12.51 8.67 26.23
CA GLN A 77 12.30 9.52 27.39
C GLN A 77 11.97 8.63 28.60
N VAL A 78 12.85 8.61 29.59
CA VAL A 78 12.69 7.82 30.81
C VAL A 78 12.38 8.76 31.96
N GLU A 79 11.31 8.45 32.70
CA GLU A 79 10.88 9.20 33.87
C GLU A 79 10.86 8.30 35.10
N VAL A 80 11.34 8.82 36.23
CA VAL A 80 11.19 8.18 37.52
C VAL A 80 9.90 8.70 38.16
N THR A 81 8.97 7.80 38.46
CA THR A 81 7.67 8.16 39.03
C THR A 81 7.24 7.16 40.12
N ASN A 82 6.40 7.64 41.03
CA ASN A 82 5.78 6.83 42.09
C ASN A 82 4.37 6.37 41.73
N GLN A 83 3.92 6.54 40.47
CA GLN A 83 2.55 6.25 40.02
C GLN A 83 2.07 4.83 40.41
N TRP A 84 2.98 3.86 40.48
CA TRP A 84 2.66 2.46 40.76
C TRP A 84 3.11 1.97 42.14
N ILE A 85 3.54 2.89 43.02
CA ILE A 85 4.07 2.49 44.34
C ILE A 85 3.03 1.73 45.18
N THR A 86 1.74 2.04 45.01
CA THR A 86 0.63 1.36 45.71
C THR A 86 0.26 0.00 45.14
N GLU A 87 0.67 -0.33 43.90
CA GLU A 87 0.41 -1.65 43.32
C GLU A 87 1.29 -2.74 43.93
N VAL A 88 2.47 -2.35 44.41
CA VAL A 88 3.39 -3.26 45.13
C VAL A 88 3.15 -3.19 46.63
N LEU A 89 2.78 -2.02 47.14
CA LEU A 89 2.47 -1.80 48.56
C LEU A 89 1.01 -2.11 48.89
N ASP A 90 0.45 -3.18 48.31
CA ASP A 90 -0.82 -3.73 48.76
C ASP A 90 -0.59 -4.39 50.14
N PHE A 91 -0.75 -3.59 51.19
CA PHE A 91 -0.80 -4.08 52.56
C PHE A 91 -2.15 -4.77 52.73
N GLY A 92 -2.24 -6.02 52.28
CA GLY A 92 -3.48 -6.81 52.25
C GLY A 92 -4.36 -6.55 53.47
N SER A 93 -5.58 -6.10 53.20
CA SER A 93 -6.65 -5.87 54.18
C SER A 93 -7.10 -7.16 54.84
#